data_AF-A0A4U0PHN9-F1
#
_entry.id   AF-A0A4U0PHN9-F1
#
_cell.length_a   1.000
_cell.length_b   1.000
_cell.length_c   1.000
_cell.angle_alpha   90.00
_cell.angle_beta   90.00
_cell.angle_gamma   90.00
#
_symmetry.space_group_name_H-M   'P 1'
#
loop_
_entity.id
_entity.type
_entity.pdbx_description
1 polymer ?
#
loop_
_entity_poly.entity_id
_entity_poly.type
_entity_poly.pdbx_seq_one_letter_code
_entity_poly.pdbx_strand_id
1 'polypeptide(L)' 'GLDTVNTVPDATLDAFRDHGVAQSKLDTGIEEAVLVMVTLRKLGFDFNRVGEQLQQEGLKLFDEAFEKLLQLTA' A
#
# COMPACT_ATOMS: atom_id res chain seq x y z
N GLY A 1 8.52 8.09 -8.86
CA GLY A 1 9.11 8.19 -10.20
C GLY A 1 8.36 9.25 -10.98
N LEU A 2 8.55 9.30 -12.29
CA LEU A 2 7.70 10.10 -13.18
C LEU A 2 6.24 9.59 -13.07
N ASP A 3 5.26 10.47 -13.22
CA ASP A 3 3.82 10.14 -13.29
C ASP A 3 3.26 9.33 -12.11
N THR A 4 3.82 9.52 -10.91
CA THR A 4 3.35 8.86 -9.67
C THR A 4 3.13 9.85 -8.54
N VAL A 5 2.17 9.54 -7.67
CA VAL A 5 1.93 10.27 -6.41
C VAL A 5 2.01 9.27 -5.26
N ASN A 6 2.65 9.66 -4.16
CA ASN A 6 2.59 8.93 -2.90
C ASN A 6 1.77 9.77 -1.90
N THR A 7 0.53 9.33 -1.60
CA THR A 7 -0.31 9.94 -0.58
C THR A 7 0.07 9.37 0.78
N VAL A 8 0.56 10.22 1.67
CA VAL A 8 1.06 9.81 2.99
C VAL A 8 0.40 10.61 4.11
N PRO A 9 0.24 10.04 5.31
CA PRO A 9 -0.15 10.80 6.51
C PRO A 9 0.92 11.81 6.92
N ASP A 10 0.53 12.84 7.70
CA ASP A 10 1.42 13.90 8.18
C ASP A 10 2.67 13.36 8.88
N ALA A 11 2.52 12.34 9.74
CA ALA A 11 3.64 11.73 10.45
C ALA A 11 4.69 11.12 9.50
N THR A 12 4.24 10.50 8.40
CA THR A 12 5.14 9.93 7.38
C THR A 12 5.81 11.04 6.56
N LEU A 13 5.10 12.14 6.28
CA LEU A 13 5.68 13.31 5.62
C LEU A 13 6.76 13.96 6.50
N ASP A 14 6.51 14.09 7.80
CA ASP A 14 7.48 14.65 8.75
C ASP A 14 8.71 13.75 8.90
N ALA A 15 8.53 12.43 8.97
CA ALA A 15 9.66 11.49 8.95
C ALA A 15 10.48 11.61 7.65
N PHE A 16 9.82 11.77 6.50
CA PHE A 16 10.52 11.99 5.24
C PHE A 16 11.26 13.34 5.19
N ARG A 17 10.75 14.39 5.84
CA ARG A 17 11.45 15.69 5.95
C ARG A 17 12.69 15.62 6.84
N ASP A 18 12.60 14.88 7.94
CA ASP A 18 13.71 14.73 8.88
C ASP A 18 14.85 13.87 8.31
N HIS A 19 14.52 12.71 7.74
CA HIS A 19 15.52 11.72 7.34
C HIS A 19 15.18 10.94 6.05
N GLY A 20 14.31 11.49 5.20
CA GLY A 20 14.02 10.92 3.89
C GLY A 20 15.15 11.14 2.88
N VAL A 21 15.19 10.29 1.86
CA VAL A 21 16.13 10.43 0.72
C VAL A 21 15.33 10.60 -0.56
N ALA A 22 15.33 11.82 -1.11
CA ALA A 22 14.67 12.13 -2.38
C ALA A 22 15.54 11.67 -3.57
N GLN A 23 15.20 10.53 -4.15
CA GLN A 23 15.90 9.94 -5.30
C GLN A 23 14.92 9.17 -6.18
N SER A 24 15.15 9.14 -7.50
CA SER A 24 14.41 8.23 -8.39
C SER A 24 14.83 6.79 -8.13
N LYS A 25 14.01 6.06 -7.37
CA LYS A 25 14.24 4.65 -7.02
C LYS A 25 13.17 3.70 -7.55
N LEU A 26 12.12 4.23 -8.20
CA LEU A 26 10.97 3.42 -8.61
C LEU A 26 11.35 2.38 -9.68
N ASP A 27 12.31 2.72 -10.53
CA ASP A 27 12.87 1.92 -11.61
C ASP A 27 14.14 1.16 -11.21
N THR A 28 14.53 1.24 -9.94
CA THR A 28 15.71 0.52 -9.41
C THR A 28 15.29 -0.80 -8.77
N GLY A 29 16.11 -1.85 -8.90
CA GLY A 29 15.88 -3.13 -8.22
C GLY A 29 14.74 -4.00 -8.79
N ILE A 30 14.41 -3.82 -10.07
CA ILE A 30 13.27 -4.51 -10.71
C ILE A 30 13.48 -6.03 -10.77
N GLU A 31 14.69 -6.49 -11.04
CA GLU A 31 15.02 -7.92 -11.11
C GLU A 31 14.84 -8.59 -9.74
N GLU A 32 15.31 -7.93 -8.68
CA GLU A 32 15.14 -8.37 -7.30
C GLU A 32 13.66 -8.40 -6.91
N ALA A 33 12.89 -7.36 -7.28
CA ALA A 33 11.44 -7.33 -7.04
C ALA A 33 10.72 -8.51 -7.73
N VAL A 34 11.07 -8.81 -8.98
CA VAL A 34 10.53 -9.97 -9.71
C VAL A 34 10.93 -11.28 -9.00
N LEU A 35 12.17 -11.41 -8.54
CA LEU A 35 12.64 -12.60 -7.84
C LEU A 35 11.88 -12.82 -6.52
N VAL A 36 11.57 -11.75 -5.77
CA VAL A 36 10.74 -11.81 -4.56
C VAL A 36 9.35 -12.36 -4.91
N MET A 37 8.71 -11.84 -5.96
CA MET A 37 7.39 -12.29 -6.39
C MET A 37 7.39 -13.78 -6.81
N VAL A 38 8.42 -14.22 -7.55
CA VAL A 38 8.59 -15.63 -7.93
C VAL A 38 8.80 -16.52 -6.71
N THR A 39 9.62 -16.06 -5.75
CA THR A 39 9.92 -16.82 -4.53
C THR A 39 8.67 -17.04 -3.69
N LEU A 40 7.87 -15.99 -3.48
CA LEU A 40 6.59 -16.08 -2.80
C LEU A 40 5.63 -17.05 -3.52
N ARG A 41 5.53 -17.00 -4.85
CA ARG A 41 4.72 -17.97 -5.60
C ARG A 41 5.17 -19.41 -5.37
N LYS A 42 6.49 -19.67 -5.36
CA LYS A 42 7.06 -21.01 -5.09
C LYS A 42 6.74 -21.52 -3.67
N LEU A 43 6.58 -20.60 -2.72
CA LEU A 43 6.15 -20.93 -1.35
C LEU A 43 4.63 -21.16 -1.24
N GLY A 44 3.89 -21.06 -2.35
CA GLY A 44 2.45 -21.33 -2.40
C GLY A 44 1.57 -20.10 -2.21
N PHE A 45 2.13 -18.89 -2.24
CA PHE A 45 1.32 -17.66 -2.19
C PHE A 45 0.60 -17.44 -3.52
N ASP A 46 -0.74 -17.37 -3.46
CA ASP A 46 -1.59 -16.95 -4.57
C ASP A 46 -1.92 -15.46 -4.42
N PHE A 47 -1.28 -14.64 -5.25
CA PHE A 47 -1.47 -13.18 -5.23
C PHE A 47 -2.88 -12.74 -5.63
N ASN A 48 -3.60 -13.50 -6.47
CA ASN A 48 -4.97 -13.16 -6.83
C ASN A 48 -5.87 -13.32 -5.60
N ARG A 49 -5.75 -14.46 -4.91
CA ARG A 49 -6.48 -14.71 -3.67
C ARG A 49 -6.16 -13.68 -2.59
N VAL A 50 -4.89 -13.34 -2.41
CA VAL A 50 -4.47 -12.30 -1.44
C VAL A 50 -5.05 -10.94 -1.83
N GLY A 51 -5.02 -10.58 -3.11
CA GLY A 51 -5.58 -9.34 -3.62
C GLY A 51 -7.10 -9.24 -3.39
N GLU A 52 -7.84 -10.31 -3.70
CA GLU A 52 -9.29 -10.39 -3.45
C GLU A 52 -9.61 -10.25 -1.96
N GLN A 53 -8.86 -10.95 -1.10
CA GLN A 53 -9.05 -10.86 0.34
C GLN A 53 -8.83 -9.42 0.85
N LEU A 54 -7.69 -8.80 0.49
CA LEU A 54 -7.38 -7.43 0.90
C LEU A 54 -8.39 -6.41 0.38
N GLN A 55 -8.93 -6.61 -0.83
CA GLN A 55 -9.97 -5.75 -1.38
C GLN A 55 -11.27 -5.84 -0.57
N GLN A 56 -11.73 -7.05 -0.25
CA GLN A 56 -12.95 -7.26 0.54
C GLN A 56 -12.81 -6.72 1.97
N GLU A 57 -11.68 -6.98 2.61
CA GLU A 57 -11.37 -6.42 3.93
C GLU A 57 -11.30 -4.88 3.89
N GLY A 58 -10.71 -4.31 2.83
CA GLY A 58 -10.68 -2.88 2.59
C GLY A 58 -12.09 -2.28 2.49
N LEU A 59 -12.98 -2.86 1.67
CA LEU A 59 -14.37 -2.39 1.54
C LEU A 59 -15.08 -2.39 2.89
N LYS A 60 -14.93 -3.46 3.67
CA LYS A 60 -15.51 -3.55 5.01
C LYS A 60 -15.01 -2.44 5.94
N LEU A 61 -13.71 -2.14 5.92
CA LEU A 61 -13.16 -1.04 6.73
C LEU A 61 -13.71 0.33 6.32
N PHE A 62 -13.95 0.54 5.02
CA PHE A 62 -14.57 1.77 4.52
C PHE A 62 -16.04 1.88 4.95
N ASP A 63 -16.82 0.80 4.86
CA ASP A 63 -18.22 0.76 5.31
C ASP A 63 -18.30 1.07 6.82
N GLU A 64 -17.48 0.41 7.64
CA GLU A 64 -17.43 0.64 9.09
C GLU A 64 -17.01 2.07 9.44
N ALA A 65 -16.04 2.64 8.73
CA ALA A 65 -15.63 4.03 8.94
C ALA A 65 -16.74 5.01 8.56
N PHE A 66 -17.50 4.71 7.51
CA PHE A 66 -18.61 5.54 7.06
C PHE A 66 -19.82 5.45 8.01
N GLU A 67 -20.16 4.26 8.50
CA GLU A 67 -21.21 4.10 9.52
C GLU A 67 -20.88 4.88 10.80
N LYS A 68 -19.62 4.81 11.26
CA LYS A 68 -19.16 5.60 12.42
C LYS A 68 -19.29 7.10 12.16
N LEU A 69 -18.97 7.56 10.94
CA LEU A 69 -19.16 8.95 10.56
C LEU A 69 -20.64 9.34 10.64
N LEU A 70 -21.54 8.53 10.08
CA LEU A 70 -22.98 8.79 10.10
C LEU A 70 -23.52 8.86 11.53
N GLN A 71 -23.10 7.96 12.42
CA GLN A 71 -23.48 7.96 13.84
C GLN A 71 -23.08 9.25 14.58
N LEU A 72 -21.98 9.89 14.18
CA LEU A 72 -21.54 11.16 14.77
C LEU A 72 -22.30 12.38 14.23
N THR A 73 -22.96 12.24 13.08
CA THR A 73 -23.61 13.34 12.36
C THR A 73 -25.14 13.30 12.37
N ALA A 74 -25.74 12.19 12.82
CA ALA A 74 -27.18 12.01 12.99
C ALA A 74 -27.65 12.60 14.32
#